data_AF-A0A0Q4JY85-F1
#
_entry.id   AF-A0A0Q4JY85-F1
#
_cell.length_a   1.000
_cell.length_b   1.000
_cell.length_c   1.000
_cell.angle_alpha   90.00
_cell.angle_beta   90.00
_cell.angle_gamma   90.00
#
_symmetry.space_group_name_H-M   'P 1'
#
loop_
_entity.id
_entity.type
_entity.pdbx_description
1 polymer ?
#
loop_
_entity_poly.entity_id
_entity_poly.type
_entity_poly.pdbx_seq_one_letter_code
_entity_poly.pdbx_strand_id
1 'polypeptide(L)'
;MTGITVAALYRFTTIADPHCVRDTLEGVLAGAGIRGTLLIASEGVNGTIAGSAEGIATALAAIRALPGCEDLTPKFSTAATMPFHRLKVRVKREIVTMGVPGTDPTAIVGTYVAPAGWNALIADPETVVIDTRNAYEVKVGTFAGAVDPGTDSFRDFPDWFRANRTELLAGKSKVAMFCTGGIRCEKSTAFLKGEGIEAVYHLDGGILKYLEEVPEQASAWQGECFVFDERVAVGHGLEQGTHGLCRGCRMPVSPEDRASPLFEEGVQCPACAGTRDAATLAAKAERHRQVMLAAQRGEQHVGARMDRDDQ
;
A
#
# COMPACT_ATOMS: atom_id res chain seq x y z
N MET A 1 -5.82 -18.18 -20.23
CA MET A 1 -5.43 -18.30 -18.80
C MET A 1 -6.22 -17.26 -18.04
N THR A 2 -7.13 -17.67 -17.16
CA THR A 2 -7.89 -16.76 -16.29
C THR A 2 -6.92 -16.13 -15.29
N GLY A 3 -6.61 -14.85 -15.45
CA GLY A 3 -5.64 -14.12 -14.62
C GLY A 3 -6.09 -14.03 -13.15
N ILE A 4 -5.12 -13.79 -12.26
CA ILE A 4 -5.41 -13.55 -10.84
C ILE A 4 -5.86 -12.10 -10.69
N THR A 5 -7.02 -11.91 -10.10
CA THR A 5 -7.55 -10.58 -9.79
C THR A 5 -7.04 -10.13 -8.44
N VAL A 6 -6.51 -8.92 -8.37
CA VAL A 6 -6.10 -8.26 -7.13
C VAL A 6 -7.03 -7.08 -6.88
N ALA A 7 -7.58 -6.99 -5.68
CA ALA A 7 -8.44 -5.89 -5.23
C ALA A 7 -7.79 -5.18 -4.05
N ALA A 8 -7.43 -3.90 -4.24
CA ALA A 8 -7.09 -2.98 -3.16
C ALA A 8 -8.37 -2.23 -2.74
N LEU A 9 -8.67 -2.19 -1.45
CA LEU A 9 -9.94 -1.68 -0.95
C LEU A 9 -9.79 -1.04 0.43
N TYR A 10 -10.62 -0.06 0.70
CA TYR A 10 -10.85 0.44 2.05
C TYR A 10 -12.23 1.06 2.16
N ARG A 11 -12.76 1.11 3.38
CA ARG A 11 -13.96 1.86 3.73
C ARG A 11 -13.87 2.28 5.18
N PHE A 12 -14.00 3.58 5.43
CA PHE A 12 -14.27 4.09 6.76
C PHE A 12 -15.76 3.94 7.08
N THR A 13 -16.06 3.25 8.16
CA THR A 13 -17.42 3.05 8.68
C THR A 13 -17.31 2.57 10.13
N THR A 14 -18.31 2.87 10.97
CA THR A 14 -18.31 2.39 12.35
C THR A 14 -18.58 0.89 12.38
N ILE A 15 -17.61 0.12 12.88
CA ILE A 15 -17.75 -1.32 13.14
C ILE A 15 -17.83 -1.54 14.64
N ALA A 16 -19.00 -1.97 15.12
CA ALA A 16 -19.26 -2.18 16.54
C ALA A 16 -18.41 -3.32 17.15
N ASP A 17 -18.27 -4.44 16.42
CA ASP A 17 -17.47 -5.59 16.86
C ASP A 17 -16.49 -6.04 15.75
N PRO A 18 -15.28 -5.46 15.72
CA PRO A 18 -14.24 -5.84 14.76
C PRO A 18 -13.83 -7.32 14.83
N HIS A 19 -13.96 -7.97 15.99
CA HIS A 19 -13.59 -9.38 16.17
C HIS A 19 -14.63 -10.30 15.52
N CYS A 20 -15.92 -10.02 15.71
CA CYS A 20 -17.00 -10.74 15.04
C CYS A 20 -16.90 -10.59 13.50
N VAL A 21 -16.63 -9.37 13.01
CA VAL A 21 -16.43 -9.13 11.57
C VAL A 21 -15.20 -9.88 11.05
N ARG A 22 -14.09 -9.93 11.80
CA ARG A 22 -12.91 -10.73 11.44
C ARG A 22 -13.28 -12.18 11.24
N ASP A 23 -13.95 -12.80 12.21
CA ASP A 23 -14.26 -14.24 12.16
C ASP A 23 -15.18 -14.58 10.99
N THR A 24 -16.17 -13.73 10.76
CA THR A 24 -17.09 -13.87 9.62
C THR A 24 -16.36 -13.79 8.29
N LEU A 25 -15.54 -12.75 8.09
CA LEU A 25 -14.83 -12.56 6.83
C LEU A 25 -13.72 -13.59 6.62
N GLU A 26 -13.01 -14.00 7.66
CA GLU A 26 -11.94 -15.00 7.53
C GLU A 26 -12.47 -16.33 7.00
N GLY A 27 -13.63 -16.79 7.47
CA GLY A 27 -14.28 -17.99 6.95
C GLY A 27 -14.67 -17.87 5.47
N VAL A 28 -15.34 -16.78 5.09
CA VAL A 28 -15.78 -16.56 3.71
C VAL A 28 -14.60 -16.41 2.75
N LEU A 29 -13.61 -15.60 3.10
CA LEU A 29 -12.44 -15.36 2.25
C LEU A 29 -11.59 -16.64 2.11
N ALA A 30 -11.42 -17.42 3.18
CA ALA A 30 -10.71 -18.69 3.11
C ALA A 30 -11.45 -19.70 2.21
N GLY A 31 -12.78 -19.82 2.37
CA GLY A 31 -13.62 -20.69 1.52
C GLY A 31 -13.61 -20.29 0.04
N ALA A 32 -13.48 -18.99 -0.25
CA ALA A 32 -13.35 -18.46 -1.60
C ALA A 32 -11.92 -18.53 -2.17
N GLY A 33 -10.97 -19.14 -1.45
CA GLY A 33 -9.58 -19.29 -1.90
C GLY A 33 -8.78 -17.98 -1.96
N ILE A 34 -9.24 -16.94 -1.26
CA ILE A 34 -8.59 -15.63 -1.24
C ILE A 34 -7.26 -15.70 -0.46
N ARG A 35 -6.25 -14.99 -0.97
CA ARG A 35 -5.03 -14.66 -0.23
C ARG A 35 -4.85 -13.16 -0.16
N GLY A 36 -4.09 -12.66 0.81
CA GLY A 36 -3.95 -11.22 1.02
C GLY A 36 -4.04 -10.84 2.48
N THR A 37 -4.14 -9.54 2.72
CA THR A 37 -4.31 -9.00 4.06
C THR A 37 -5.54 -8.10 4.09
N LEU A 38 -6.42 -8.37 5.05
CA LEU A 38 -7.55 -7.52 5.40
C LEU A 38 -7.41 -7.08 6.86
N LEU A 39 -7.40 -5.77 7.07
CA LEU A 39 -7.37 -5.10 8.35
C LEU A 39 -8.78 -4.64 8.69
N ILE A 40 -9.17 -4.85 9.94
CA ILE A 40 -10.47 -4.47 10.48
C ILE A 40 -10.21 -3.69 11.76
N ALA A 41 -10.85 -2.54 11.90
CA ALA A 41 -10.86 -1.78 13.14
C ALA A 41 -12.27 -1.25 13.37
N SER A 42 -12.51 -0.65 14.54
CA SER A 42 -13.78 0.02 14.83
C SER A 42 -14.08 1.18 13.85
N GLU A 43 -13.06 1.70 13.17
CA GLU A 43 -13.17 2.73 12.13
C GLU A 43 -13.36 2.19 10.69
N GLY A 44 -13.39 0.87 10.48
CA GLY A 44 -13.73 0.30 9.17
C GLY A 44 -12.88 -0.88 8.71
N VAL A 45 -12.69 -1.00 7.40
CA VAL A 45 -11.93 -2.08 6.73
C VAL A 45 -10.91 -1.53 5.73
N ASN A 46 -9.75 -2.19 5.60
CA ASN A 46 -8.71 -1.87 4.62
C ASN A 46 -7.97 -3.14 4.22
N GLY A 47 -7.64 -3.32 2.94
CA GLY A 47 -6.80 -4.43 2.56
C GLY A 47 -6.47 -4.51 1.08
N THR A 48 -5.56 -5.44 0.79
CA THR A 48 -5.31 -5.90 -0.57
C THR A 48 -5.45 -7.42 -0.57
N ILE A 49 -6.36 -7.91 -1.40
CA ILE A 49 -6.69 -9.33 -1.53
C ILE A 49 -6.58 -9.77 -2.98
N ALA A 50 -6.26 -11.04 -3.20
CA ALA A 50 -6.12 -11.64 -4.53
C ALA A 50 -6.75 -13.03 -4.59
N GLY A 51 -7.30 -13.38 -5.75
CA GLY A 51 -8.01 -14.63 -5.98
C GLY A 51 -8.45 -14.78 -7.44
N SER A 52 -9.28 -15.79 -7.70
CA SER A 52 -10.06 -15.84 -8.95
C SER A 52 -11.07 -14.69 -8.98
N ALA A 53 -11.56 -14.33 -10.17
CA ALA A 53 -12.60 -13.32 -10.33
C ALA A 53 -13.85 -13.65 -9.48
N GLU A 54 -14.29 -14.90 -9.48
CA GLU A 54 -15.42 -15.39 -8.67
C GLU A 54 -15.14 -15.31 -7.16
N GLY A 55 -13.92 -15.68 -6.74
CA GLY A 55 -13.52 -15.58 -5.34
C GLY A 55 -13.49 -14.14 -4.85
N ILE A 56 -12.97 -13.22 -5.69
CA ILE A 56 -12.98 -11.78 -5.38
C ILE A 56 -14.40 -11.23 -5.34
N ALA A 57 -15.28 -11.61 -6.28
CA ALA A 57 -16.69 -11.22 -6.23
C ALA A 57 -17.37 -11.69 -4.94
N THR A 58 -17.11 -12.92 -4.51
CA THR A 58 -17.62 -13.48 -3.23
C THR A 58 -17.10 -12.69 -2.03
N ALA A 59 -15.80 -12.39 -2.00
CA ALA A 59 -15.19 -11.59 -0.93
C ALA A 59 -15.78 -10.19 -0.85
N LEU A 60 -15.95 -9.51 -1.99
CA LEU A 60 -16.53 -8.17 -2.04
C LEU A 60 -18.00 -8.15 -1.66
N ALA A 61 -18.78 -9.17 -2.04
CA ALA A 61 -20.17 -9.30 -1.61
C ALA A 61 -20.26 -9.43 -0.08
N ALA A 62 -19.40 -10.24 0.54
CA ALA A 62 -19.35 -10.39 1.99
C ALA A 62 -18.95 -9.10 2.72
N ILE A 63 -17.99 -8.34 2.18
CA ILE A 63 -17.59 -7.05 2.77
C ILE A 63 -18.73 -6.02 2.61
N ARG A 64 -19.37 -5.95 1.44
CA ARG A 64 -20.48 -5.02 1.18
C ARG A 64 -21.75 -5.33 1.97
N ALA A 65 -21.90 -6.55 2.48
CA ALA A 65 -22.99 -6.91 3.38
C ALA A 65 -22.80 -6.37 4.80
N LEU A 66 -21.62 -5.85 5.14
CA LEU A 66 -21.40 -5.19 6.42
C LEU A 66 -22.06 -3.81 6.43
N PRO A 67 -22.66 -3.38 7.55
CA PRO A 67 -23.26 -2.05 7.67
C PRO A 67 -22.28 -0.92 7.32
N GLY A 68 -22.67 -0.05 6.38
CA GLY A 68 -21.87 1.09 5.93
C GLY A 68 -20.77 0.75 4.92
N CYS A 69 -20.69 -0.50 4.46
CA CYS A 69 -19.77 -0.95 3.41
C CYS A 69 -20.41 -1.15 2.03
N GLU A 70 -21.69 -0.80 1.86
CA GLU A 70 -22.50 -1.08 0.67
C GLU A 70 -21.86 -0.48 -0.59
N ASP A 71 -21.36 0.75 -0.48
CA ASP A 71 -20.72 1.51 -1.58
C ASP A 71 -19.21 1.28 -1.71
N LEU A 72 -18.65 0.26 -1.04
CA LEU A 72 -17.23 -0.07 -1.16
C LEU A 72 -16.86 -0.25 -2.64
N THR A 73 -15.95 0.59 -3.13
CA THR A 73 -15.45 0.55 -4.50
C THR A 73 -13.98 0.15 -4.50
N PRO A 74 -13.66 -1.14 -4.72
CA PRO A 74 -12.27 -1.59 -4.80
C PRO A 74 -11.60 -1.11 -6.08
N LYS A 75 -10.26 -1.05 -6.04
CA LYS A 75 -9.40 -0.88 -7.21
C LYS A 75 -8.84 -2.22 -7.65
N PHE A 76 -9.09 -2.55 -8.92
CA PHE A 76 -8.70 -3.84 -9.48
C PHE A 76 -7.39 -3.71 -10.24
N SER A 77 -6.59 -4.76 -10.16
CA SER A 77 -5.43 -4.98 -11.01
C SER A 77 -5.28 -6.48 -11.23
N THR A 78 -4.32 -6.88 -12.07
CA THR A 78 -4.06 -8.29 -12.33
C THR A 78 -2.67 -8.68 -11.87
N ALA A 79 -2.45 -9.99 -11.72
CA ALA A 79 -1.15 -10.57 -11.46
C ALA A 79 -1.01 -11.88 -12.25
N ALA A 80 0.21 -12.13 -12.76
CA ALA A 80 0.53 -13.39 -13.43
C ALA A 80 0.60 -14.58 -12.47
N THR A 81 1.00 -14.31 -11.22
CA THR A 81 1.10 -15.31 -10.15
C THR A 81 0.51 -14.74 -8.86
N MET A 82 0.15 -15.62 -7.93
CA MET A 82 -0.53 -15.24 -6.69
C MET A 82 0.38 -14.33 -5.84
N PRO A 83 0.07 -13.04 -5.65
CA PRO A 83 1.01 -12.08 -5.08
C PRO A 83 1.06 -12.14 -3.54
N PHE A 84 0.31 -13.06 -2.94
CA PHE A 84 0.27 -13.28 -1.50
C PHE A 84 0.45 -14.76 -1.15
N HIS A 85 1.26 -15.03 -0.14
CA HIS A 85 1.48 -16.40 0.32
C HIS A 85 0.29 -16.99 1.07
N ARG A 86 -0.48 -16.18 1.79
CA ARG A 86 -1.60 -16.63 2.65
C ARG A 86 -2.62 -15.52 2.87
N LEU A 87 -3.82 -15.90 3.30
CA LEU A 87 -4.79 -14.98 3.87
C LEU A 87 -4.36 -14.53 5.28
N LYS A 88 -4.60 -13.27 5.59
CA LYS A 88 -4.51 -12.69 6.93
C LYS A 88 -5.69 -11.76 7.13
N VAL A 89 -6.60 -12.10 8.04
CA VAL A 89 -7.58 -11.14 8.56
C VAL A 89 -7.13 -10.72 9.95
N ARG A 90 -7.03 -9.40 10.20
CA ARG A 90 -6.41 -8.87 11.43
C ARG A 90 -7.21 -7.72 11.99
N VAL A 91 -7.58 -7.84 13.26
CA VAL A 91 -8.11 -6.71 14.03
C VAL A 91 -6.95 -5.78 14.43
N LYS A 92 -7.15 -4.48 14.23
CA LYS A 92 -6.22 -3.41 14.55
C LYS A 92 -6.95 -2.29 15.29
N ARG A 93 -6.18 -1.39 15.91
CA ARG A 93 -6.72 -0.14 16.48
C ARG A 93 -7.18 0.82 15.39
N GLU A 94 -6.40 0.87 14.31
CA GLU A 94 -6.66 1.69 13.12
C GLU A 94 -6.43 0.83 11.88
N ILE A 95 -7.26 1.00 10.85
CA ILE A 95 -7.08 0.35 9.53
C ILE A 95 -5.94 0.99 8.72
N VAL A 96 -5.55 2.21 9.09
CA VAL A 96 -4.29 2.87 8.71
C VAL A 96 -3.82 3.70 9.90
N THR A 97 -2.66 3.36 10.46
CA THR A 97 -2.21 3.93 11.73
C THR A 97 -1.53 5.27 11.51
N MET A 98 -2.19 6.35 11.92
CA MET A 98 -1.60 7.69 12.03
C MET A 98 -1.31 8.05 13.49
N GLY A 99 -2.07 7.49 14.45
CA GLY A 99 -1.82 7.69 15.87
C GLY A 99 -2.27 9.04 16.44
N VAL A 100 -3.08 9.80 15.71
CA VAL A 100 -3.68 11.07 16.18
C VAL A 100 -5.10 10.80 16.68
N PRO A 101 -5.38 10.96 17.98
CA PRO A 101 -6.73 10.82 18.51
C PRO A 101 -7.68 11.88 17.94
N GLY A 102 -8.95 11.53 17.75
CA GLY A 102 -9.99 12.48 17.35
C GLY A 102 -10.00 12.87 15.87
N THR A 103 -9.09 12.35 15.05
CA THR A 103 -9.20 12.46 13.59
C THR A 103 -10.28 11.50 13.11
N ASP A 104 -11.48 12.02 12.84
CA ASP A 104 -12.57 11.26 12.22
C ASP A 104 -12.64 11.55 10.71
N PRO A 105 -12.12 10.65 9.86
CA PRO A 105 -12.15 10.81 8.41
C PRO A 105 -13.58 10.72 7.83
N THR A 106 -14.60 10.37 8.62
CA THR A 106 -16.00 10.42 8.21
C THR A 106 -16.65 11.77 8.46
N ALA A 107 -16.08 12.59 9.35
CA ALA A 107 -16.65 13.88 9.75
C ALA A 107 -16.00 15.07 9.01
N ILE A 108 -14.68 15.08 8.92
CA ILE A 108 -13.91 16.20 8.32
C ILE A 108 -12.86 15.60 7.40
N VAL A 109 -13.07 15.72 6.09
CA VAL A 109 -12.13 15.26 5.06
C VAL A 109 -11.78 16.38 4.10
N GLY A 110 -10.58 16.32 3.49
CA GLY A 110 -10.16 17.20 2.41
C GLY A 110 -11.06 17.12 1.18
N THR A 111 -10.79 17.97 0.20
CA THR A 111 -11.50 17.96 -1.08
C THR A 111 -10.92 16.87 -1.98
N TYR A 112 -11.76 15.94 -2.41
CA TYR A 112 -11.41 14.92 -3.40
C TYR A 112 -11.13 15.57 -4.76
N VAL A 113 -10.03 15.15 -5.40
CA VAL A 113 -9.67 15.58 -6.76
C VAL A 113 -9.51 14.35 -7.63
N ALA A 114 -10.35 14.25 -8.65
CA ALA A 114 -10.28 13.15 -9.61
C ALA A 114 -8.95 13.19 -10.40
N PRO A 115 -8.45 12.04 -10.89
CA PRO A 115 -7.19 11.99 -11.63
C PRO A 115 -7.10 12.98 -12.79
N ALA A 116 -8.19 13.18 -13.53
CA ALA A 116 -8.26 14.13 -14.65
C ALA A 116 -7.99 15.59 -14.24
N GLY A 117 -8.30 15.97 -13.00
CA GLY A 117 -8.02 17.32 -12.45
C GLY A 117 -6.71 17.42 -11.68
N TRP A 118 -6.06 16.29 -11.38
CA TRP A 118 -4.91 16.24 -10.47
C TRP A 118 -3.71 17.01 -11.00
N ASN A 119 -3.36 16.80 -12.28
CA ASN A 119 -2.19 17.45 -12.89
C ASN A 119 -2.27 18.98 -12.86
N ALA A 120 -3.47 19.54 -13.11
CA ALA A 120 -3.67 20.98 -13.06
C ALA A 120 -3.48 21.53 -11.64
N LEU A 121 -3.95 20.81 -10.62
CA LEU A 121 -3.78 21.21 -9.22
C LEU A 121 -2.31 21.20 -8.79
N ILE A 122 -1.56 20.16 -9.14
CA ILE A 122 -0.16 20.01 -8.73
C ILE A 122 0.82 20.87 -9.56
N ALA A 123 0.42 21.31 -10.75
CA ALA A 123 1.19 22.27 -11.55
C ALA A 123 1.04 23.71 -11.06
N ASP A 124 0.06 24.00 -10.22
CA ASP A 124 -0.18 25.33 -9.68
C ASP A 124 0.93 25.71 -8.68
N PRO A 125 1.65 26.85 -8.90
CA PRO A 125 2.74 27.27 -8.04
C PRO A 125 2.31 27.62 -6.61
N GLU A 126 1.03 27.86 -6.34
CA GLU A 126 0.50 28.08 -4.99
C GLU A 126 0.16 26.78 -4.24
N THR A 127 0.24 25.64 -4.92
CA THR A 127 0.02 24.32 -4.32
C THR A 127 1.33 23.75 -3.78
N VAL A 128 1.34 23.32 -2.52
CA VAL A 128 2.33 22.36 -2.02
C VAL A 128 1.79 20.95 -2.20
N VAL A 129 2.59 20.09 -2.81
CA VAL A 129 2.23 18.70 -3.10
C VAL A 129 3.03 17.82 -2.15
N ILE A 130 2.36 16.98 -1.36
CA ILE A 130 3.02 16.17 -0.32
C ILE A 130 2.71 14.70 -0.56
N ASP A 131 3.76 13.89 -0.65
CA ASP A 131 3.64 12.44 -0.66
C ASP A 131 3.46 11.92 0.76
N THR A 132 2.31 11.33 1.07
CA THR A 132 2.03 10.84 2.45
C THR A 132 2.53 9.40 2.67
N ARG A 133 3.29 8.87 1.72
CA ARG A 133 3.88 7.54 1.79
C ARG A 133 5.19 7.52 2.58
N ASN A 134 5.64 6.32 2.94
CA ASN A 134 6.92 6.17 3.63
C ASN A 134 8.08 6.36 2.63
N ALA A 135 9.25 6.74 3.11
CA ALA A 135 10.42 7.06 2.28
C ALA A 135 10.78 5.95 1.27
N TYR A 136 10.61 4.68 1.62
CA TYR A 136 10.89 3.58 0.70
C TYR A 136 9.90 3.47 -0.46
N GLU A 137 8.67 3.96 -0.30
CA GLU A 137 7.66 4.00 -1.35
C GLU A 137 7.93 5.16 -2.32
N VAL A 138 8.38 6.30 -1.77
CA VAL A 138 8.76 7.50 -2.55
C VAL A 138 9.95 7.20 -3.45
N LYS A 139 10.95 6.45 -2.95
CA LYS A 139 12.13 6.02 -3.73
C LYS A 139 11.80 5.21 -4.99
N VAL A 140 10.66 4.51 -5.01
CA VAL A 140 10.22 3.71 -6.17
C VAL A 140 9.64 4.61 -7.28
N GLY A 141 9.02 5.72 -6.88
CA GLY A 141 8.41 6.69 -7.78
C GLY A 141 7.52 7.65 -7.01
N THR A 142 7.34 8.87 -7.52
CA THR A 142 6.51 9.92 -6.93
C THR A 142 6.04 10.92 -8.00
N PHE A 143 5.16 11.86 -7.65
CA PHE A 143 4.80 12.96 -8.55
C PHE A 143 5.92 13.99 -8.64
N ALA A 144 6.13 14.53 -9.84
CA ALA A 144 7.13 15.58 -10.06
C ALA A 144 6.93 16.78 -9.11
N GLY A 145 7.98 17.16 -8.39
CA GLY A 145 7.94 18.29 -7.45
C GLY A 145 7.22 18.02 -6.12
N ALA A 146 6.76 16.79 -5.87
CA ALA A 146 6.19 16.44 -4.57
C ALA A 146 7.27 16.46 -3.47
N VAL A 147 6.87 16.97 -2.31
CA VAL A 147 7.67 16.93 -1.08
C VAL A 147 7.66 15.51 -0.52
N ASP A 148 8.84 14.95 -0.31
CA ASP A 148 9.05 13.71 0.44
C ASP A 148 9.23 14.04 1.93
N PRO A 149 8.33 13.57 2.82
CA PRO A 149 8.50 13.73 4.26
C PRO A 149 9.71 12.99 4.84
N GLY A 150 10.26 12.00 4.14
CA GLY A 150 11.33 11.15 4.64
C GLY A 150 10.91 10.26 5.82
N THR A 151 9.61 10.02 5.98
CA THR A 151 9.08 9.26 7.13
C THR A 151 9.26 7.75 6.98
N ASP A 152 9.63 7.07 8.06
CA ASP A 152 9.70 5.60 8.09
C ASP A 152 8.31 4.99 8.28
N SER A 153 7.42 5.68 8.98
CA SER A 153 6.03 5.31 9.20
C SER A 153 5.08 6.49 9.02
N PHE A 154 3.87 6.22 8.53
CA PHE A 154 2.80 7.22 8.47
C PHE A 154 2.43 7.83 9.84
N ARG A 155 2.79 7.18 10.95
CA ARG A 155 2.67 7.74 12.30
C ARG A 155 3.57 8.95 12.55
N ASP A 156 4.64 9.10 11.78
CA ASP A 156 5.61 10.19 11.92
C ASP A 156 5.15 11.44 11.13
N PHE A 157 4.15 11.29 10.25
CA PHE A 157 3.63 12.36 9.40
C PHE A 157 3.11 13.59 10.18
N PRO A 158 2.32 13.44 11.27
CA PRO A 158 1.80 14.60 12.01
C PRO A 158 2.91 15.49 12.58
N ASP A 159 3.93 14.88 13.18
CA ASP A 159 5.04 15.61 13.80
C ASP A 159 5.94 16.23 12.73
N TRP A 160 6.21 15.51 11.65
CA TRP A 160 6.88 16.06 10.48
C TRP A 160 6.14 17.29 9.93
N PHE A 161 4.82 17.20 9.73
CA PHE A 161 4.05 18.32 9.18
C PHE A 161 4.11 19.53 10.10
N ARG A 162 3.90 19.36 11.42
CA ARG A 162 3.97 20.45 12.40
C ARG A 162 5.34 21.13 12.42
N ALA A 163 6.42 20.36 12.32
CA ALA A 163 7.78 20.90 12.31
C ALA A 163 8.08 21.70 11.03
N ASN A 164 7.48 21.34 9.90
CA ASN A 164 7.81 21.92 8.60
C ASN A 164 6.74 22.89 8.03
N ARG A 165 5.55 22.98 8.64
CA ARG A 165 4.39 23.70 8.08
C ARG A 165 4.67 25.16 7.74
N THR A 166 5.50 25.85 8.52
CA THR A 166 5.82 27.27 8.27
C THR A 166 6.54 27.46 6.94
N GLU A 167 7.52 26.60 6.65
CA GLU A 167 8.27 26.66 5.40
C GLU A 167 7.46 26.09 4.24
N LEU A 168 6.78 24.95 4.45
CA LEU A 168 5.94 24.31 3.43
C LEU A 168 4.84 25.23 2.91
N LEU A 169 4.29 26.07 3.78
CA LEU A 169 3.18 26.97 3.46
C LEU A 169 3.64 28.39 3.10
N ALA A 170 4.95 28.66 3.07
CA ALA A 170 5.47 29.97 2.72
C ALA A 170 5.13 30.31 1.26
N GLY A 171 4.21 31.26 1.06
CA GLY A 171 3.72 31.64 -0.26
C GLY A 171 2.84 30.58 -0.94
N LYS A 172 2.31 29.61 -0.18
CA LYS A 172 1.40 28.57 -0.68
C LYS A 172 0.03 28.75 -0.06
N SER A 173 -1.01 28.62 -0.87
CA SER A 173 -2.41 28.74 -0.43
C SER A 173 -3.14 27.40 -0.40
N LYS A 174 -2.56 26.34 -0.97
CA LYS A 174 -3.19 25.01 -1.11
C LYS A 174 -2.25 23.89 -0.74
N VAL A 175 -2.78 22.83 -0.13
CA VAL A 175 -2.06 21.58 0.13
C VAL A 175 -2.74 20.44 -0.61
N ALA A 176 -2.00 19.76 -1.49
CA ALA A 176 -2.46 18.58 -2.20
C ALA A 176 -1.69 17.34 -1.71
N MET A 177 -2.41 16.31 -1.28
CA MET A 177 -1.81 15.08 -0.75
C MET A 177 -2.21 13.85 -1.55
N PHE A 178 -1.30 12.88 -1.63
CA PHE A 178 -1.58 11.61 -2.28
C PHE A 178 -0.89 10.45 -1.55
N CYS A 179 -1.38 9.24 -1.81
CA CYS A 179 -0.75 7.98 -1.45
C CYS A 179 -1.18 6.91 -2.46
N THR A 180 -0.77 5.65 -2.24
CA THR A 180 -1.03 4.54 -3.18
C THR A 180 -2.51 4.41 -3.53
N GLY A 181 -3.39 4.29 -2.54
CA GLY A 181 -4.81 4.02 -2.75
C GLY A 181 -5.78 4.99 -2.08
N GLY A 182 -5.31 6.15 -1.60
CA GLY A 182 -6.16 7.20 -1.00
C GLY A 182 -6.32 7.13 0.53
N ILE A 183 -6.30 5.94 1.14
CA ILE A 183 -6.65 5.78 2.58
C ILE A 183 -5.83 6.64 3.57
N ARG A 184 -4.53 6.86 3.33
CA ARG A 184 -3.72 7.75 4.20
C ARG A 184 -4.18 9.19 4.09
N CYS A 185 -4.60 9.61 2.89
CA CYS A 185 -5.05 10.96 2.62
C CYS A 185 -6.38 11.27 3.29
N GLU A 186 -7.24 10.27 3.50
CA GLU A 186 -8.44 10.41 4.32
C GLU A 186 -8.09 10.94 5.71
N LYS A 187 -7.07 10.34 6.36
CA LYS A 187 -6.61 10.77 7.68
C LYS A 187 -5.74 12.02 7.65
N SER A 188 -4.79 12.13 6.72
CA SER A 188 -3.87 13.27 6.69
C SER A 188 -4.59 14.56 6.34
N THR A 189 -5.58 14.52 5.43
CA THR A 189 -6.38 15.72 5.11
C THR A 189 -7.28 16.15 6.27
N ALA A 190 -7.91 15.20 6.95
CA ALA A 190 -8.66 15.44 8.18
C ALA A 190 -7.79 16.09 9.27
N PHE A 191 -6.58 15.56 9.44
CA PHE A 191 -5.58 16.12 10.36
C PHE A 191 -5.18 17.54 9.99
N LEU A 192 -4.83 17.83 8.74
CA LEU A 192 -4.47 19.17 8.29
C LEU A 192 -5.61 20.19 8.47
N LYS A 193 -6.86 19.77 8.23
CA LYS A 193 -8.04 20.60 8.53
C LYS A 193 -8.16 20.89 10.03
N GLY A 194 -7.93 19.90 10.88
CA GLY A 194 -7.87 20.09 12.34
C GLY A 194 -6.73 21.00 12.80
N GLU A 195 -5.63 21.06 12.04
CA GLU A 195 -4.49 21.98 12.26
C GLU A 195 -4.73 23.40 11.69
N GLY A 196 -5.95 23.68 11.20
CA GLY A 196 -6.38 24.99 10.71
C GLY A 196 -6.06 25.26 9.23
N ILE A 197 -5.72 24.24 8.44
CA ILE A 197 -5.50 24.41 7.00
C ILE A 197 -6.83 24.21 6.27
N GLU A 198 -7.32 25.24 5.59
CA GLU A 198 -8.64 25.18 4.94
C GLU A 198 -8.58 24.46 3.58
N ALA A 199 -7.68 24.90 2.71
CA ALA A 199 -7.57 24.45 1.32
C ALA A 199 -6.71 23.17 1.20
N VAL A 200 -7.27 22.07 1.68
CA VAL A 200 -6.63 20.75 1.68
C VAL A 200 -7.33 19.83 0.68
N TYR A 201 -6.55 19.27 -0.24
CA TYR A 201 -7.01 18.41 -1.32
C TYR A 201 -6.32 17.05 -1.24
N HIS A 202 -6.95 16.02 -1.78
CA HIS A 202 -6.25 14.78 -2.05
C HIS A 202 -6.72 14.07 -3.32
N LEU A 203 -5.84 13.23 -3.85
CA LEU A 203 -6.11 12.43 -5.05
C LEU A 203 -7.13 11.33 -4.76
N ASP A 204 -8.31 11.44 -5.36
CA ASP A 204 -9.36 10.44 -5.27
C ASP A 204 -8.89 9.11 -5.87
N GLY A 205 -9.02 8.02 -5.10
CA GLY A 205 -8.52 6.68 -5.46
C GLY A 205 -6.99 6.54 -5.48
N GLY A 206 -6.23 7.58 -5.12
CA GLY A 206 -4.78 7.57 -5.03
C GLY A 206 -4.06 7.34 -6.36
N ILE A 207 -2.75 7.04 -6.26
CA ILE A 207 -1.87 6.80 -7.40
C ILE A 207 -2.40 5.66 -8.29
N LEU A 208 -2.99 4.61 -7.70
CA LEU A 208 -3.51 3.48 -8.49
C LEU A 208 -4.61 3.93 -9.47
N LYS A 209 -5.58 4.73 -9.02
CA LYS A 209 -6.62 5.27 -9.93
C LYS A 209 -6.02 6.21 -10.97
N TYR A 210 -5.01 7.00 -10.58
CA TYR A 210 -4.32 7.87 -11.51
C TYR A 210 -3.60 7.12 -12.63
N LEU A 211 -2.85 6.07 -12.30
CA LEU A 211 -2.13 5.25 -13.28
C LEU A 211 -3.06 4.44 -14.21
N GLU A 212 -4.29 4.18 -13.76
CA GLU A 212 -5.37 3.55 -14.53
C GLU A 212 -6.04 4.53 -15.50
N GLU A 213 -6.32 5.76 -15.07
CA GLU A 213 -7.17 6.70 -15.83
C GLU A 213 -6.38 7.74 -16.64
N VAL A 214 -5.17 8.11 -16.22
CA VAL A 214 -4.37 9.16 -16.88
C VAL A 214 -3.39 8.52 -17.87
N PRO A 215 -3.43 8.91 -19.16
CA PRO A 215 -2.48 8.43 -20.15
C PRO A 215 -1.03 8.76 -19.78
N GLU A 216 -0.12 7.83 -20.00
CA GLU A 216 1.30 7.96 -19.67
C GLU A 216 1.94 9.22 -20.27
N GLN A 217 1.58 9.60 -21.50
CA GLN A 217 2.13 10.77 -22.18
C GLN A 217 1.71 12.10 -21.54
N ALA A 218 0.62 12.10 -20.77
CA ALA A 218 0.12 13.25 -20.02
C ALA A 218 0.42 13.13 -18.52
N SER A 219 1.14 12.10 -18.10
CA SER A 219 1.39 11.78 -16.70
C SER A 219 2.42 12.71 -16.08
N ALA A 220 2.16 13.12 -14.84
CA ALA A 220 3.12 13.81 -13.97
C ALA A 220 3.82 12.83 -13.00
N TRP A 221 3.47 11.54 -13.06
CA TRP A 221 4.07 10.48 -12.25
C TRP A 221 5.45 10.11 -12.78
N GLN A 222 6.41 9.89 -11.88
CA GLN A 222 7.77 9.48 -12.22
C GLN A 222 8.11 8.17 -11.51
N GLY A 223 8.63 7.19 -12.23
CA GLY A 223 8.98 5.86 -11.69
C GLY A 223 7.77 4.93 -11.60
N GLU A 224 7.77 4.04 -10.60
CA GLU A 224 6.72 3.04 -10.39
C GLU A 224 6.01 3.26 -9.05
N CYS A 225 4.77 2.79 -8.90
CA CYS A 225 4.05 2.87 -7.63
C CYS A 225 4.28 1.62 -6.79
N PHE A 226 4.91 1.76 -5.62
CA PHE A 226 5.04 0.67 -4.66
C PHE A 226 3.68 0.10 -4.24
N VAL A 227 3.58 -1.24 -4.18
CA VAL A 227 2.41 -1.99 -3.70
C VAL A 227 2.83 -3.04 -2.66
N PHE A 228 1.92 -3.32 -1.72
CA PHE A 228 2.20 -4.10 -0.50
C PHE A 228 2.09 -5.63 -0.70
N ASP A 229 2.58 -6.12 -1.83
CA ASP A 229 2.51 -7.52 -2.22
C ASP A 229 3.73 -7.95 -3.05
N GLU A 230 3.80 -9.22 -3.48
CA GLU A 230 4.99 -9.74 -4.16
C GLU A 230 5.22 -9.15 -5.57
N ARG A 231 4.31 -8.33 -6.11
CA ARG A 231 4.58 -7.51 -7.32
C ARG A 231 5.53 -6.36 -7.04
N VAL A 232 5.63 -5.91 -5.79
CA VAL A 232 6.49 -4.81 -5.29
C VAL A 232 6.12 -3.43 -5.81
N ALA A 233 5.94 -3.29 -7.13
CA ALA A 233 5.54 -2.05 -7.74
C ALA A 233 4.65 -2.29 -8.98
N VAL A 234 3.90 -1.27 -9.37
CA VAL A 234 3.10 -1.24 -10.59
C VAL A 234 3.29 0.07 -11.37
N GLY A 235 3.21 0.00 -12.69
CA GLY A 235 3.30 1.15 -13.59
C GLY A 235 1.94 1.62 -14.11
N HIS A 236 1.96 2.41 -15.20
CA HIS A 236 0.75 2.77 -15.94
C HIS A 236 -0.02 1.53 -16.41
N GLY A 237 -1.36 1.63 -16.44
CA GLY A 237 -2.23 0.48 -16.69
C GLY A 237 -2.26 -0.54 -15.55
N LEU A 238 -1.65 -0.23 -14.40
CA LEU A 238 -1.50 -1.12 -13.24
C LEU A 238 -0.75 -2.42 -13.56
N GLU A 239 0.11 -2.37 -14.58
CA GLU A 239 0.99 -3.48 -14.96
C GLU A 239 2.09 -3.66 -13.91
N GLN A 240 2.57 -4.90 -13.75
CA GLN A 240 3.64 -5.19 -12.81
C GLN A 240 4.93 -4.46 -13.22
N GLY A 241 5.51 -3.74 -12.26
CA GLY A 241 6.76 -3.01 -12.45
C GLY A 241 8.01 -3.90 -12.43
N THR A 242 9.16 -3.23 -12.47
CA THR A 242 10.50 -3.83 -12.54
C THR A 242 11.14 -4.01 -11.17
N HIS A 243 10.64 -3.33 -10.14
CA HIS A 243 11.18 -3.46 -8.79
C HIS A 243 11.01 -4.87 -8.23
N GLY A 244 12.03 -5.31 -7.49
CA GLY A 244 12.00 -6.54 -6.70
C GLY A 244 12.07 -6.24 -5.23
N LEU A 245 11.97 -7.28 -4.41
CA LEU A 245 12.04 -7.13 -2.97
C LEU A 245 13.31 -7.77 -2.43
N CYS A 246 14.15 -6.99 -1.75
CA CYS A 246 15.30 -7.54 -1.06
C CYS A 246 14.83 -8.58 -0.03
N ARG A 247 15.28 -9.81 -0.14
CA ARG A 247 14.89 -10.88 0.81
C ARG A 247 15.60 -10.75 2.17
N GLY A 248 16.66 -9.93 2.24
CA GLY A 248 17.33 -9.50 3.45
C GLY A 248 16.52 -8.48 4.27
N CYS A 249 16.31 -7.28 3.71
CA CYS A 249 15.71 -6.14 4.40
C CYS A 249 14.24 -5.86 4.06
N ARG A 250 13.66 -6.51 3.04
CA ARG A 250 12.29 -6.27 2.54
C ARG A 250 12.07 -4.87 1.95
N MET A 251 13.12 -4.16 1.59
CA MET A 251 13.04 -2.90 0.85
C MET A 251 12.91 -3.18 -0.65
N PRO A 252 12.23 -2.31 -1.42
CA PRO A 252 12.23 -2.39 -2.88
C PRO A 252 13.66 -2.25 -3.43
N VAL A 253 13.93 -2.92 -4.54
CA VAL A 253 15.24 -3.01 -5.20
C VAL A 253 15.01 -2.80 -6.69
N SER A 254 15.56 -1.71 -7.23
CA SER A 254 15.50 -1.38 -8.65
C SER A 254 16.41 -2.28 -9.49
N PRO A 255 16.28 -2.32 -10.83
CA PRO A 255 17.24 -2.99 -11.70
C PRO A 255 18.69 -2.49 -11.50
N GLU A 256 18.88 -1.20 -11.23
CA GLU A 256 20.18 -0.60 -10.94
C GLU A 256 20.76 -1.13 -9.63
N ASP A 257 19.95 -1.21 -8.57
CA ASP A 257 20.37 -1.79 -7.29
C ASP A 257 20.81 -3.25 -7.46
N ARG A 258 20.12 -4.02 -8.32
CA ARG A 258 20.47 -5.43 -8.59
C ARG A 258 21.77 -5.59 -9.38
N ALA A 259 22.19 -4.56 -10.13
CA ALA A 259 23.45 -4.56 -10.86
C ALA A 259 24.66 -4.21 -9.96
N SER A 260 24.41 -3.71 -8.74
CA SER A 260 25.46 -3.37 -7.78
C SER A 260 26.24 -4.61 -7.32
N PRO A 261 27.57 -4.51 -7.10
CA PRO A 261 28.35 -5.60 -6.51
C PRO A 261 27.96 -5.91 -5.05
N LEU A 262 27.18 -5.02 -4.41
CA LEU A 262 26.66 -5.23 -3.06
C LEU A 262 25.33 -6.01 -3.05
N PHE A 263 24.76 -6.31 -4.22
CA PHE A 263 23.54 -7.09 -4.33
C PHE A 263 23.86 -8.58 -4.35
N GLU A 264 23.17 -9.33 -3.50
CA GLU A 264 23.20 -10.79 -3.50
C GLU A 264 21.75 -11.27 -3.35
N GLU A 265 21.22 -11.87 -4.43
CA GLU A 265 19.84 -12.34 -4.50
C GLU A 265 19.53 -13.26 -3.31
N GLY A 266 18.38 -13.03 -2.66
CA GLY A 266 18.03 -13.77 -1.46
C GLY A 266 18.67 -13.31 -0.15
N VAL A 267 19.75 -12.52 -0.20
CA VAL A 267 20.60 -12.22 0.97
C VAL A 267 20.56 -10.74 1.35
N GLN A 268 20.98 -9.87 0.44
CA GLN A 268 21.14 -8.44 0.72
C GLN A 268 21.03 -7.57 -0.55
N CYS A 269 20.82 -6.28 -0.35
CA CYS A 269 20.88 -5.26 -1.39
C CYS A 269 21.81 -4.12 -0.95
N PRO A 270 22.15 -3.17 -1.84
CA PRO A 270 23.05 -2.06 -1.51
C PRO A 270 22.61 -1.25 -0.29
N ALA A 271 21.30 -1.04 -0.12
CA ALA A 271 20.75 -0.30 1.02
C ALA A 271 20.95 -0.98 2.38
N CYS A 272 21.27 -2.27 2.41
CA CYS A 272 21.44 -3.01 3.65
C CYS A 272 22.72 -3.85 3.71
N ALA A 273 23.62 -3.68 2.75
CA ALA A 273 24.94 -4.26 2.81
C ALA A 273 25.69 -3.68 4.02
N GLY A 274 26.37 -4.55 4.79
CA GLY A 274 27.11 -4.15 5.98
C GLY A 274 26.26 -3.82 7.21
N THR A 275 24.92 -3.90 7.15
CA THR A 275 24.05 -3.65 8.32
C THR A 275 23.69 -4.92 9.10
N ARG A 276 24.22 -6.07 8.69
CA ARG A 276 23.93 -7.40 9.27
C ARG A 276 25.19 -8.19 9.51
N ASP A 277 25.17 -9.00 10.56
CA ASP A 277 26.25 -9.93 10.87
C ASP A 277 26.31 -11.13 9.92
N ALA A 278 27.45 -11.83 9.93
CA ALA A 278 27.69 -12.97 9.06
C ALA A 278 26.68 -14.12 9.29
N ALA A 279 26.25 -14.34 10.54
CA ALA A 279 25.28 -15.36 10.89
C ALA A 279 23.91 -15.10 10.25
N THR A 280 23.46 -13.84 10.27
CA THR A 280 22.21 -13.42 9.63
C THR A 280 22.30 -13.56 8.11
N LEU A 281 23.42 -13.15 7.51
CA LEU A 281 23.64 -13.30 6.06
C LEU A 281 23.59 -14.78 5.64
N ALA A 282 24.29 -15.66 6.36
CA ALA A 282 24.26 -17.10 6.11
C ALA A 282 22.85 -17.69 6.23
N ALA A 283 22.08 -17.30 7.25
CA ALA A 283 20.70 -17.76 7.40
C ALA A 283 19.78 -17.30 6.26
N LYS A 284 20.00 -16.09 5.72
CA LYS A 284 19.26 -15.58 4.55
C LYS A 284 19.63 -16.33 3.27
N ALA A 285 20.93 -16.57 3.07
CA ALA A 285 21.43 -17.36 1.94
C ALA A 285 20.87 -18.78 1.97
N GLU A 286 20.88 -19.43 3.13
CA GLU A 286 20.31 -20.76 3.31
C GLU A 286 18.81 -20.78 3.03
N ARG A 287 18.06 -19.81 3.57
CA ARG A 287 16.63 -19.69 3.25
C ARG A 287 16.39 -19.52 1.76
N HIS A 288 17.17 -18.68 1.07
CA HIS A 288 17.03 -18.49 -0.37
C HIS A 288 17.33 -19.78 -1.14
N ARG A 289 18.40 -20.50 -0.76
CA ARG A 289 18.72 -21.82 -1.32
C ARG A 289 17.54 -22.79 -1.20
N GLN A 290 16.90 -22.85 -0.02
CA GLN A 290 15.73 -23.71 0.20
C GLN A 290 14.52 -23.30 -0.65
N VAL A 291 14.31 -22.00 -0.86
CA VAL A 291 13.28 -21.49 -1.78
C VAL A 291 13.54 -21.97 -3.21
N MET A 292 14.78 -21.84 -3.68
CA MET A 292 15.16 -22.25 -5.04
C MET A 292 15.03 -23.77 -5.23
N LEU A 293 15.43 -24.56 -4.24
CA LEU A 293 15.27 -26.02 -4.27
C LEU A 293 13.80 -26.42 -4.30
N ALA A 294 12.93 -25.77 -3.52
CA ALA A 294 11.49 -26.04 -3.57
C ALA A 294 10.88 -25.67 -4.93
N ALA A 295 11.26 -24.52 -5.50
CA ALA A 295 10.80 -24.10 -6.82
C ALA A 295 11.20 -25.11 -7.91
N GLN A 296 12.41 -25.66 -7.85
CA GLN A 296 12.85 -26.74 -8.76
C GLN A 296 12.01 -28.02 -8.65
N ARG A 297 11.43 -28.28 -7.47
CA ARG A 297 10.50 -29.40 -7.24
C ARG A 297 9.03 -29.05 -7.55
N GLY A 298 8.73 -27.81 -7.95
CA GLY A 298 7.35 -27.32 -8.10
C GLY A 298 6.61 -27.13 -6.77
N GLU A 299 7.34 -27.10 -5.66
CA GLU A 299 6.81 -26.94 -4.31
C GLU A 299 6.86 -25.47 -3.84
N GLN A 300 6.00 -25.11 -2.90
CA GLN A 300 6.10 -23.84 -2.19
C GLN A 300 6.99 -23.99 -0.95
N HIS A 301 7.95 -23.08 -0.76
CA HIS A 301 8.69 -22.97 0.51
C HIS A 301 8.12 -21.85 1.39
N VAL A 302 7.99 -20.64 0.85
CA VAL A 302 7.48 -19.50 1.63
C VAL A 302 5.97 -19.58 1.76
N GLY A 303 5.51 -19.68 3.01
CA GLY A 303 4.09 -19.72 3.34
C GLY A 303 3.41 -21.07 3.13
N ALA A 304 4.20 -22.12 2.84
CA ALA A 304 3.70 -23.49 2.86
C ALA A 304 3.15 -23.83 4.25
N ARG A 305 1.99 -24.47 4.29
CA ARG A 305 1.54 -25.19 5.49
C ARG A 305 2.32 -26.50 5.48
N MET A 306 3.28 -26.62 6.41
CA MET A 306 3.81 -27.92 6.74
C MET A 306 2.69 -28.62 7.51
N ASP A 307 2.14 -29.69 6.95
CA ASP A 307 1.37 -30.60 7.76
C ASP A 307 2.30 -31.04 8.89
N ARG A 308 1.88 -30.77 10.13
CA ARG A 308 2.57 -31.38 11.26
C ARG A 308 2.23 -32.85 11.12
N ASP A 309 3.18 -33.65 10.68
CA ASP A 309 3.11 -35.07 10.95
C ASP A 309 2.92 -35.20 12.47
N ASP A 310 1.76 -35.68 12.88
CA ASP A 310 1.50 -36.06 14.27
C ASP A 310 2.54 -37.13 14.64
N GLN A 311 3.60 -36.71 15.31
CA GLN A 311 4.52 -37.56 16.08
C GLN A 311 4.29 -37.31 17.57
#